data_AF-A0A2M7R0L5-F1
#
_entry.id   AF-A0A2M7R0L5-F1
#
_cell.length_a   1.000
_cell.length_b   1.000
_cell.length_c   1.000
_cell.angle_alpha   90.00
_cell.angle_beta   90.00
_cell.angle_gamma   90.00
#
_symmetry.space_group_name_H-M   'P 1'
#
loop_
_entity.id
_entity.type
_entity.pdbx_description
1 polymer ?
#
loop_
_entity_poly.entity_id
_entity_poly.type
_entity_poly.pdbx_seq_one_letter_code
_entity_poly.pdbx_strand_id
1 'polypeptide(L)' 'MPYVRVRESESFENAIKKFKRQCEKEGILSEIKKREHYEKPSVKKKKKAIAAREKAIKKVRLAVR' A
#
# COMPACT_ATOMS: atom_id res chain seq x y z
N MET A 1 -9.16 7.63 -1.36
CA MET A 1 -9.71 7.92 -0.02
C MET A 1 -10.60 6.75 0.33
N PRO A 2 -10.32 6.03 1.43
CA PRO A 2 -10.85 4.70 1.65
C PRO A 2 -12.30 4.78 2.12
N TYR A 3 -13.19 4.05 1.46
CA TYR A 3 -14.60 3.96 1.79
C TYR A 3 -15.01 2.50 1.88
N VAL A 4 -15.73 2.14 2.95
CA VAL A 4 -16.24 0.79 3.19
C VAL A 4 -17.73 0.89 3.51
N ARG A 5 -18.58 0.25 2.69
CA ARG A 5 -20.00 0.07 3.01
C ARG A 5 -20.14 -1.14 3.92
N VAL A 6 -20.67 -0.90 5.11
CA VAL A 6 -21.03 -1.97 6.06
C VAL A 6 -22.49 -2.35 5.79
N ARG A 7 -22.75 -3.66 5.63
CA ARG A 7 -24.12 -4.21 5.58
C ARG A 7 -24.51 -4.68 6.97
N GLU A 8 -25.81 -4.70 7.28
CA GLU A 8 -26.36 -5.05 8.60
C GLU A 8 -25.96 -6.45 9.10
N SER A 9 -25.60 -7.36 8.19
CA SER A 9 -25.13 -8.72 8.52
C SER A 9 -23.64 -8.80 8.86
N GLU A 10 -22.87 -7.72 8.76
CA GLU A 10 -21.42 -7.75 9.02
C GLU A 10 -21.10 -7.30 10.44
N SER A 11 -20.35 -8.13 11.18
CA SER A 11 -19.81 -7.74 12.49
C SER A 11 -18.85 -6.55 12.34
N PHE A 12 -18.93 -5.60 13.27
CA PHE A 12 -18.13 -4.37 13.31
C PHE A 12 -16.61 -4.61 13.15
N GLU A 13 -16.06 -5.68 13.76
CA GLU A 13 -14.65 -6.03 13.62
C GLU A 13 -14.24 -6.37 12.18
N ASN A 14 -15.13 -6.98 11.40
CA ASN A 14 -14.86 -7.31 10.01
C ASN A 14 -14.85 -6.04 9.14
N ALA A 15 -15.72 -5.07 9.43
CA ALA A 15 -15.69 -3.77 8.77
C ALA A 15 -14.37 -3.02 9.04
N ILE A 16 -13.88 -3.04 10.29
CA ILE A 16 -12.57 -2.44 10.64
C ILE A 16 -11.43 -3.13 9.89
N LYS A 17 -11.42 -4.47 9.84
CA LYS A 17 -10.37 -5.21 9.11
C LYS A 17 -10.37 -4.87 7.63
N LYS A 18 -11.54 -4.76 7.00
CA LYS A 18 -11.68 -4.32 5.60
C LYS A 18 -11.18 -2.90 5.39
N PHE A 19 -11.52 -1.97 6.30
CA PHE A 19 -11.06 -0.59 6.24
C PHE A 19 -9.53 -0.49 6.36
N LYS A 20 -8.92 -1.21 7.30
CA LYS A 20 -7.45 -1.26 7.44
C LYS A 20 -6.78 -1.78 6.17
N ARG A 21 -7.30 -2.87 5.56
CA ARG A 21 -6.82 -3.37 4.27
C ARG A 21 -6.98 -2.35 3.13
N GLN A 22 -8.08 -1.60 3.11
CA GLN A 22 -8.31 -0.56 2.10
C GLN A 22 -7.31 0.59 2.25
N CYS A 23 -7.03 1.04 3.48
CA CYS A 23 -6.01 2.05 3.79
C CYS A 23 -4.59 1.60 3.40
N GLU A 24 -4.26 0.33 3.67
CA GLU A 24 -3.00 -0.29 3.25
C GLU A 24 -2.88 -0.39 1.73
N LYS A 25 -3.97 -0.76 1.04
CA LYS A 25 -4.03 -0.86 -0.42
C LYS A 25 -3.86 0.49 -1.10
N GLU A 26 -4.51 1.54 -0.58
CA GLU A 26 -4.29 2.91 -1.07
C GLU A 26 -2.90 3.45 -0.71
N GLY A 27 -2.22 2.86 0.27
CA GLY A 27 -0.84 3.21 0.61
C GLY A 27 -0.71 4.59 1.26
N ILE A 28 -1.78 5.09 1.89
CA ILE A 28 -1.86 6.42 2.50
C ILE A 28 -0.70 6.66 3.48
N LEU A 29 -0.42 5.67 4.34
CA LEU A 29 0.71 5.73 5.28
C LEU A 29 2.08 5.78 4.58
N SER A 30 2.21 5.11 3.44
CA SER A 30 3.45 5.17 2.64
C SER A 30 3.58 6.51 1.92
N GLU A 31 2.48 7.18 1.62
CA GLU A 31 2.46 8.49 0.99
C GLU A 31 2.79 9.60 1.98
N ILE A 32 2.24 9.54 3.19
CA ILE A 32 2.60 10.44 4.30
C ILE A 32 4.12 10.42 4.51
N LYS A 33 4.70 9.23 4.69
CA LYS A 33 6.15 9.06 4.88
C LYS A 33 7.02 9.60 3.73
N LYS A 34 6.51 9.60 2.50
CA LYS A 34 7.23 10.15 1.34
C LYS A 34 7.11 11.67 1.25
N ARG A 35 6.12 12.26 1.90
CA ARG A 35 5.82 13.70 1.88
C ARG A 35 6.31 14.42 3.14
N GLU A 36 6.62 13.70 4.21
CA GLU A 36 7.17 14.24 5.47
C GLU A 36 8.40 15.15 5.25
N HIS A 37 9.27 14.78 4.31
CA HIS A 37 10.48 15.55 4.00
C HIS A 37 10.67 15.73 2.49
N TYR A 38 11.28 16.85 2.11
CA TYR A 38 11.67 17.06 0.72
C TYR A 38 12.77 16.08 0.33
N GLU A 39 12.49 15.31 -0.71
CA GLU A 39 13.44 14.39 -1.29
C GLU A 39 13.77 14.83 -2.72
N LYS A 40 15.06 14.99 -3.02
CA LYS A 40 15.53 15.41 -4.34
C LYS A 40 14.96 14.48 -5.42
N PRO A 41 14.53 15.01 -6.59
CA PRO A 41 13.91 14.20 -7.65
C PRO A 41 14.74 12.99 -8.09
N SER A 42 16.08 13.08 -8.06
CA SER A 42 16.98 11.95 -8.35
C SER A 42 16.81 10.79 -7.36
N VAL A 43 16.72 11.10 -6.06
CA VAL A 43 16.54 10.10 -5.00
C VAL A 43 15.16 9.45 -5.10
N LYS A 44 14.11 10.24 -5.38
CA LYS A 44 12.76 9.73 -5.64
C LYS A 44 12.74 8.74 -6.82
N LYS A 45 13.41 9.07 -7.94
CA LYS A 45 13.55 8.18 -9.11
C LYS A 45 14.28 6.89 -8.75
N LYS A 46 15.40 6.98 -8.01
CA LYS A 46 16.17 5.81 -7.56
C LYS A 46 15.34 4.89 -6.65
N LYS A 47 14.67 5.43 -5.63
CA LYS A 47 13.78 4.66 -4.75
C LYS A 47 12.62 3.99 -5.50
N LYS A 48 12.03 4.68 -6.48
CA LYS A 48 10.96 4.11 -7.32
C LYS A 48 11.46 2.91 -8.15
N ALA A 49 12.64 3.00 -8.74
CA ALA A 49 13.24 1.92 -9.53
C ALA A 49 13.55 0.68 -8.67
N ILE A 50 14.13 0.88 -7.49
CA ILE A 50 14.42 -0.21 -6.54
C ILE A 50 13.11 -0.88 -6.12
N ALA A 51 12.09 -0.12 -5.71
CA ALA A 51 10.80 -0.68 -5.31
C ALA A 51 10.11 -1.45 -6.43
N ALA A 52 10.28 -1.04 -7.69
CA ALA A 52 9.74 -1.78 -8.85
C ALA A 52 10.48 -3.10 -9.08
N ARG A 53 11.82 -3.11 -8.98
CA ARG A 53 12.64 -4.33 -9.09
C ARG A 53 12.28 -5.35 -8.00
N GLU A 54 12.23 -4.91 -6.75
CA GLU A 54 11.86 -5.76 -5.61
C GLU A 54 10.47 -6.39 -5.81
N LYS A 55 9.48 -5.61 -6.30
CA LYS A 55 8.15 -6.12 -6.63
C LYS A 55 8.18 -7.16 -7.75
N ALA A 56 8.99 -6.96 -8.79
CA ALA A 56 9.12 -7.91 -9.89
C ALA A 56 9.74 -9.23 -9.42
N ILE A 57 10.83 -9.17 -8.65
CA ILE A 57 11.49 -10.35 -8.06
C ILE A 57 10.52 -11.12 -7.17
N LYS A 58 9.76 -10.41 -6.33
CA LYS A 58 8.76 -11.04 -5.45
C LYS A 58 7.66 -11.75 -6.25
N LYS A 59 7.20 -11.18 -7.37
CA LYS A 59 6.21 -11.82 -8.26
C LYS A 59 6.77 -13.10 -8.88
N VAL A 60 8.00 -13.06 -9.41
CA VAL A 60 8.65 -14.23 -10.01
C VAL A 60 8.80 -15.33 -8.96
N ARG A 61 9.31 -15.00 -7.76
CA ARG A 61 9.46 -15.97 -6.67
C ARG A 61 8.13 -16.61 -6.27
N LEU A 62 7.04 -15.86 -6.33
CA LEU A 62 5.71 -16.35 -5.98
C LEU A 62 5.07 -17.19 -7.09
N ALA A 63 5.49 -17.01 -8.34
CA ALA A 63 5.05 -17.82 -9.48
C ALA A 63 5.84 -19.13 -9.64
N VAL A 64 7.06 -19.18 -9.10
CA VAL A 64 7.92 -20.39 -9.07
C VAL A 64 7.61 -21.27 -7.85
N ARG A 65 6.79 -20.79 -6.91
CA ARG A 65 6.33 -21.52 -5.72
C ARG A 65 4.95 -22.10 -5.95
#